data_AF-A0A7W1HUS6-F1
#
_entry.id   AF-A0A7W1HUS6-F1
#
_cell.length_a   1.000
_cell.length_b   1.000
_cell.length_c   1.000
_cell.angle_alpha   90.00
_cell.angle_beta   90.00
_cell.angle_gamma   90.00
#
_symmetry.space_group_name_H-M   'P 1'
#
loop_
_entity.id
_entity.type
_entity.pdbx_description
1 polymer ?
#
loop_
_entity_poly.entity_id
_entity_poly.type
_entity_poly.pdbx_seq_one_letter_code
_entity_poly.pdbx_strand_id
1 'polypeptide(L)'
;MKNLRRALKSKGHFIIAAFAADGALKCSGLDVQRYSSEEIQETLGADFKLLQSFREEHQTPFNTKQSFIYAHFQIRNKILLVRT
;
A
#
# COMPACT_ATOMS: atom_id res chain seq x y z
N MET A 1 -10.36 3.17 5.79
CA MET A 1 -9.37 2.36 6.56
C MET A 1 -9.86 1.79 7.91
N LYS A 2 -11.18 1.64 8.18
CA LYS A 2 -11.69 1.10 9.47
C LYS A 2 -11.24 -0.34 9.75
N ASN A 3 -11.31 -1.23 8.76
CA ASN A 3 -10.97 -2.65 8.95
C ASN A 3 -9.47 -2.84 9.21
N LEU A 4 -8.62 -2.17 8.44
CA LEU A 4 -7.16 -2.22 8.63
C LEU A 4 -6.74 -1.78 10.04
N ARG A 5 -7.32 -0.69 10.55
CA ARG A 5 -7.06 -0.21 11.92
C ARG A 5 -7.48 -1.22 13.01
N ARG A 6 -8.54 -2.00 12.77
CA ARG A 6 -9.02 -3.02 13.72
C ARG A 6 -8.19 -4.30 13.69
N ALA A 7 -7.60 -4.63 12.53
CA ALA A 7 -6.83 -5.85 12.36
C ALA A 7 -5.41 -5.74 12.92
N LEU A 8 -4.84 -4.53 12.97
CA LEU A 8 -3.47 -4.30 13.41
C LEU A 8 -3.38 -4.05 14.92
N LYS A 9 -2.42 -4.71 15.57
CA LYS A 9 -1.98 -4.34 16.92
C LYS A 9 -1.29 -2.97 16.90
N SER A 10 -1.10 -2.38 18.07
CA SER A 10 -0.25 -1.18 18.22
C SER A 10 1.14 -1.43 17.61
N LYS A 11 1.63 -0.47 16.82
CA LYS A 11 2.87 -0.60 16.01
C LYS A 11 2.88 -1.81 15.06
N GLY A 12 1.72 -2.37 14.72
CA GLY A 12 1.58 -3.45 13.76
C GLY A 12 2.03 -3.03 12.36
N HIS A 13 2.62 -3.98 11.65
CA HIS A 13 3.14 -3.80 10.30
C HIS A 13 2.25 -4.47 9.27
N PHE A 14 2.27 -3.94 8.05
CA PHE A 14 1.68 -4.59 6.89
C PHE A 14 2.43 -4.18 5.62
N ILE A 15 2.27 -4.98 4.57
CA ILE A 15 2.81 -4.71 3.24
C ILE A 15 1.62 -4.63 2.29
N ILE A 16 1.61 -3.63 1.41
CA ILE A 16 0.70 -3.54 0.27
C ILE A 16 1.52 -3.77 -1.00
N ALA A 17 1.01 -4.64 -1.87
CA ALA A 17 1.44 -4.73 -3.26
C ALA A 17 0.30 -4.21 -4.14
N ALA A 18 0.61 -3.33 -5.08
CA ALA A 18 -0.36 -2.77 -6.03
C ALA A 18 0.28 -2.64 -7.41
N PHE A 19 -0.55 -2.50 -8.45
CA PHE A 19 -0.04 -2.13 -9.77
C PHE A 19 0.67 -0.78 -9.68
N ALA A 20 1.91 -0.72 -10.17
CA ALA A 20 2.64 0.53 -10.23
C ALA A 20 2.02 1.48 -11.28
N ALA A 21 2.43 2.76 -11.27
CA ALA A 21 1.93 3.78 -12.20
C ALA A 21 2.02 3.41 -13.70
N ASP A 22 2.98 2.56 -14.08
CA ASP A 22 3.21 2.00 -15.42
C ASP A 22 2.77 0.52 -15.53
N GLY A 23 2.14 -0.02 -14.49
CA GLY A 23 1.62 -1.38 -14.45
C GLY A 23 0.40 -1.55 -15.35
N ALA A 24 -0.18 -2.75 -15.31
CA ALA A 24 -1.32 -3.10 -16.15
C ALA A 24 -2.50 -2.14 -15.96
N LEU A 25 -3.22 -1.86 -17.04
CA LEU A 25 -4.44 -1.05 -17.02
C LEU A 25 -5.68 -1.86 -16.65
N LYS A 26 -5.63 -3.18 -16.84
CA LYS A 26 -6.72 -4.10 -16.54
C LYS A 26 -6.24 -5.36 -15.85
N CYS A 27 -7.10 -5.93 -15.02
CA CYS A 27 -6.94 -7.26 -14.42
C CYS A 27 -8.28 -8.00 -14.52
N SER A 28 -8.27 -9.22 -15.05
CA SER A 28 -9.50 -10.00 -15.31
C SER A 28 -10.57 -9.23 -16.11
N GLY A 29 -10.12 -8.40 -17.06
CA GLY A 29 -10.99 -7.56 -17.90
C GLY A 29 -11.52 -6.28 -17.26
N LEU A 30 -11.28 -6.08 -15.96
CA LEU A 30 -11.71 -4.90 -15.21
C LEU A 30 -10.62 -3.84 -15.18
N ASP A 31 -11.00 -2.56 -15.22
CA ASP A 31 -10.07 -1.46 -15.01
C ASP A 31 -9.49 -1.53 -13.60
N VAL A 32 -8.18 -1.31 -13.49
CA VAL A 32 -7.48 -1.27 -12.20
C VAL A 32 -7.00 0.13 -11.89
N GLN A 33 -6.94 0.44 -10.61
CA GLN A 33 -6.21 1.60 -10.15
C GLN A 33 -4.73 1.25 -10.00
N ARG A 34 -3.89 2.18 -10.42
CA ARG A 34 -2.43 2.13 -10.28
C ARG A 34 -2.00 3.14 -9.24
N TYR A 35 -0.90 2.85 -8.55
CA TYR A 35 -0.45 3.67 -7.44
C TYR A 35 1.07 3.89 -7.44
N SER A 36 1.49 5.04 -6.94
CA SER A 36 2.81 5.30 -6.37
C SER A 36 2.81 5.05 -4.85
N SER A 37 3.99 5.05 -4.21
CA SER A 37 4.06 4.96 -2.74
C SER A 37 3.38 6.15 -2.05
N GLU A 38 3.45 7.32 -2.67
CA GLU A 38 2.90 8.57 -2.18
C GLU A 38 1.37 8.52 -2.22
N GLU A 39 0.79 8.08 -3.34
CA GLU A 39 -0.67 7.92 -3.48
C GLU A 39 -1.24 6.88 -2.50
N ILE A 40 -0.49 5.80 -2.22
CA ILE A 40 -0.86 4.83 -1.17
C ILE A 40 -0.82 5.49 0.20
N GLN A 41 0.23 6.25 0.52
CA GLN A 41 0.35 6.96 1.79
C GLN A 41 -0.76 8.00 1.98
N GLU A 42 -1.15 8.73 0.93
CA GLU A 42 -2.28 9.66 0.94
C GLU A 42 -3.61 8.93 1.18
N THR A 43 -3.83 7.81 0.48
CA THR A 43 -5.04 6.98 0.63
C THR A 43 -5.19 6.39 2.04
N LEU A 44 -4.07 5.99 2.66
CA LEU A 44 -4.03 5.45 4.01
C LEU A 44 -4.18 6.52 5.10
N GLY A 45 -3.65 7.72 4.86
CA GLY A 45 -3.66 8.85 5.77
C GLY A 45 -2.62 8.77 6.90
N ALA A 46 -2.65 9.79 7.77
CA ALA A 46 -1.59 10.04 8.76
C ALA A 46 -1.45 8.99 9.87
N ASP A 47 -2.45 8.13 10.08
CA ASP A 47 -2.39 7.05 11.07
C ASP A 47 -1.34 5.99 10.73
N PHE A 48 -0.91 5.94 9.48
CA PHE A 48 0.07 4.99 8.98
C PHE A 48 1.34 5.73 8.57
N LYS A 49 2.47 5.08 8.77
CA LYS A 49 3.78 5.57 8.37
C LYS A 49 4.37 4.61 7.35
N LEU A 50 4.65 5.11 6.15
CA LEU A 50 5.49 4.43 5.17
C LEU A 50 6.91 4.28 5.75
N LEU A 51 7.41 3.05 5.78
CA LEU A 51 8.76 2.73 6.25
C LEU A 51 9.70 2.47 5.07
N GLN A 52 9.23 1.76 4.05
CA GLN A 52 9.99 1.44 2.86
C GLN A 52 9.04 1.19 1.69
N SER A 53 9.47 1.53 0.48
CA SER A 53 8.83 1.09 -0.75
C SER A 53 9.86 0.68 -1.78
N PHE A 54 9.47 -0.19 -2.70
CA PHE A 54 10.28 -0.53 -3.88
C PHE A 54 9.37 -0.99 -5.02
N ARG A 55 9.90 -0.88 -6.24
CA ARG A 55 9.23 -1.35 -7.45
C ARG A 55 9.79 -2.70 -7.85
N GLU A 56 8.92 -3.57 -8.33
CA GLU A 56 9.27 -4.88 -8.88
C GLU A 56 8.69 -4.98 -10.28
N GLU A 57 9.49 -5.44 -11.23
CA GLU A 57 9.01 -5.85 -12.55
C GLU A 57 8.88 -7.38 -12.56
N HIS A 58 7.63 -7.86 -12.56
CA HIS A 58 7.34 -9.28 -12.55
C HIS A 58 7.21 -9.83 -13.98
N GLN A 59 7.94 -10.90 -14.29
CA GLN A 59 7.78 -11.64 -15.54
C GLN A 59 6.58 -12.57 -15.44
N THR A 60 5.59 -12.39 -16.29
CA THR A 60 4.38 -13.23 -16.30
C THR A 60 4.63 -14.55 -17.05
N PRO A 61 3.82 -15.59 -16.81
CA PRO A 61 3.87 -16.83 -17.58
C PRO A 61 3.65 -16.66 -19.09
N PHE A 62 3.05 -15.55 -19.53
CA PHE A 62 2.81 -15.23 -20.93
C PHE A 62 3.95 -14.45 -21.58
N ASN A 63 5.12 -14.42 -20.93
CA ASN A 63 6.32 -13.70 -21.37
C ASN A 63 6.13 -12.17 -21.51
N THR A 64 5.23 -11.59 -20.72
CA THR A 64 5.08 -10.13 -20.59
C THR A 64 5.64 -9.66 -19.26
N LYS A 65 5.88 -8.35 -19.13
CA LYS A 65 6.34 -7.71 -17.90
C LYS A 65 5.20 -6.96 -17.22
N GLN A 66 5.16 -7.01 -15.91
CA GLN A 66 4.14 -6.32 -15.12
C GLN A 66 4.77 -5.63 -13.91
N SER A 67 4.67 -4.31 -13.87
CA SER A 67 5.24 -3.49 -12.80
C SER A 67 4.32 -3.41 -11.59
N PHE A 68 4.89 -3.66 -10.42
CA PHE A 68 4.24 -3.54 -9.12
C PHE A 68 5.01 -2.57 -8.21
N ILE A 69 4.29 -1.93 -7.30
CA ILE A 69 4.84 -1.21 -6.15
C ILE A 69 4.57 -2.04 -4.89
N TYR A 70 5.61 -2.22 -4.09
CA TYR A 70 5.51 -2.77 -2.74
C TYR A 70 5.78 -1.65 -1.75
N ALA A 71 4.94 -1.57 -0.72
CA ALA A 71 5.06 -0.55 0.31
C ALA A 71 4.83 -1.16 1.70
N HIS A 72 5.85 -1.04 2.56
CA HIS A 72 5.85 -1.48 3.94
C HIS A 72 5.42 -0.33 4.85
N PHE A 73 4.36 -0.56 5.61
CA PHE A 73 3.80 0.42 6.52
C PHE A 73 3.76 -0.10 7.95
N GLN A 74 3.66 0.84 8.88
CA GLN A 74 3.37 0.60 10.28
C GLN A 74 2.24 1.52 10.75
N ILE A 75 1.31 1.01 11.56
CA ILE A 75 0.33 1.86 12.23
C ILE A 75 1.01 2.63 13.37
N ARG A 76 0.74 3.94 13.45
CA ARG A 76 1.27 4.79 14.52
C ARG A 76 0.55 4.48 15.84
N ASN A 77 1.23 4.75 16.96
CA ASN A 77 0.56 4.76 18.25
C ASN A 77 -0.52 5.83 18.27
N LYS A 78 -1.68 5.53 18.85
CA LYS A 78 -2.62 6.57 19.27
C LYS A 78 -1.96 7.36 20.39
N ILE A 79 -1.59 8.60 20.13
CA ILE A 79 -1.28 9.55 21.20
C ILE A 79 -2.62 9.82 21.90
N LEU A 80 -2.79 9.34 23.13
CA LEU A 80 -3.83 9.86 23.99
C LEU A 80 -3.40 11.28 24.38
N LEU A 81 -3.98 12.27 23.72
CA LEU A 81 -3.95 13.64 24.22
C LEU A 81 -4.85 13.69 25.45
N VAL A 82 -4.27 13.53 26.63
CA VAL A 82 -4.95 13.84 27.89
C VAL A 82 -5.07 15.37 27.93
N ARG A 83 -6.28 15.87 27.67
CA ARG A 83 -6.60 17.28 27.89
C ARG A 83 -6.89 17.45 29.39
N THR A 84 -6.05 18.22 30.08
CA THR A 84 -6.33 18.77 31.42
C THR A 84 -7.34 19.89 31.34
#